data_AF-A0A7X9PLR7-F1
#
_entry.id   AF-A0A7X9PLR7-F1
#
_cell.length_a   1.000
_cell.length_b   1.000
_cell.length_c   1.000
_cell.angle_alpha   90.00
_cell.angle_beta   90.00
_cell.angle_gamma   90.00
#
_symmetry.space_group_name_H-M   'P 1'
#
loop_
_entity.id
_entity.type
_entity.pdbx_description
1 polymer ?
#
loop_
_entity_poly.entity_id
_entity_poly.type
_entity_poly.pdbx_seq_one_letter_code
_entity_poly.pdbx_strand_id
1 'polypeptide(L)'
;MSFSTIPLNKILFLDIETVPQYPKFEDLPESFKQLWTEKAERIDKEKKADDLYERAGIYAEFGKIICISVGLVYQVNNQYFIRIKSYFGHDEKELLTRFFELLNAKY
;
A
#
# COMPACT_ATOMS: atom_id res chain seq x y z
N MET A 1 10.87 10.46 23.75
CA MET A 1 11.98 9.79 23.04
C MET A 1 12.36 10.66 21.85
N SER A 2 13.62 11.05 21.71
CA SER A 2 14.06 11.77 20.52
C SER A 2 14.33 10.76 19.40
N PHE A 3 13.71 10.92 18.24
CA PHE A 3 13.97 10.07 17.06
C PHE A 3 15.42 10.15 16.55
N SER A 4 16.19 11.13 17.01
CA SER A 4 17.58 11.37 16.61
C SER A 4 18.59 10.32 17.09
N THR A 5 18.17 9.29 17.83
CA THR A 5 19.07 8.24 18.37
C THR A 5 18.82 6.84 17.81
N ILE A 6 17.86 6.66 16.90
CA ILE A 6 17.59 5.34 16.31
C ILE A 6 18.62 5.06 15.21
N PRO A 7 19.43 3.98 15.32
CA PRO A 7 20.36 3.60 14.26
C PRO A 7 19.63 3.31 12.95
N LEU A 8 20.10 3.84 11.82
CA LEU A 8 19.44 3.67 10.52
C LEU A 8 19.29 2.20 10.10
N ASN A 9 20.20 1.33 10.54
CA ASN A 9 20.13 -0.11 10.28
C ASN A 9 19.07 -0.86 11.11
N LYS A 10 18.37 -0.16 11.99
CA LYS A 10 17.18 -0.65 12.72
C LYS A 10 15.88 -0.08 12.17
N ILE A 11 15.93 0.67 11.07
CA ILE A 11 14.75 1.25 10.41
C ILE A 11 14.53 0.51 9.10
N LEU A 12 13.34 -0.10 8.97
CA LEU A 12 12.84 -0.60 7.70
C LEU A 12 11.99 0.52 7.07
N PHE A 13 12.44 1.04 5.93
CA PHE A 13 11.67 1.98 5.13
C PHE A 13 10.67 1.20 4.29
N LEU A 14 9.40 1.60 4.29
CA LEU A 14 8.31 0.89 3.61
C LEU A 14 7.54 1.89 2.76
N ASP A 15 7.21 1.47 1.54
CA ASP A 15 6.34 2.20 0.63
C ASP A 15 5.39 1.22 -0.08
N ILE A 16 4.14 1.64 -0.32
CA ILE A 16 3.07 0.79 -0.87
C ILE A 16 2.35 1.50 -2.01
N GLU A 17 2.05 0.76 -3.08
CA GLU A 17 1.25 1.25 -4.19
C GLU A 17 -0.01 0.40 -4.35
N THR A 18 -1.11 1.07 -4.66
CA THR A 18 -2.45 0.49 -4.68
C THR A 18 -3.22 0.90 -5.93
N VAL A 19 -4.19 0.07 -6.30
CA VAL A 19 -5.17 0.33 -7.37
C VAL A 19 -6.57 0.04 -6.84
N PRO A 20 -7.65 0.53 -7.47
CA PRO A 20 -9.00 0.07 -7.16
C PRO A 20 -9.11 -1.47 -7.21
N GLN A 21 -9.84 -2.08 -6.27
CA GLN A 21 -10.06 -3.54 -6.25
C GLN A 21 -10.73 -4.06 -7.52
N TYR A 22 -11.59 -3.24 -8.13
CA TYR A 22 -12.27 -3.52 -9.39
C TYR A 22 -11.98 -2.39 -10.38
N PRO A 23 -11.92 -2.65 -11.71
CA PRO A 23 -11.58 -1.61 -12.68
C PRO A 23 -12.63 -0.50 -12.78
N LYS A 24 -13.90 -0.82 -12.52
CA LYS A 24 -15.02 0.11 -12.63
C LYS A 24 -15.98 -0.01 -11.45
N PHE A 25 -16.73 1.06 -11.21
CA PHE A 25 -17.74 1.09 -10.16
C PHE A 25 -18.81 0.01 -10.37
N GLU A 26 -19.19 -0.27 -11.62
CA GLU A 26 -20.21 -1.25 -11.96
C GLU A 26 -19.79 -2.68 -11.63
N ASP A 27 -18.48 -2.94 -11.62
CA ASP A 27 -17.89 -4.25 -11.34
C ASP A 27 -17.85 -4.55 -9.83
N LEU A 28 -18.08 -3.55 -8.97
CA LEU A 28 -18.13 -3.75 -7.52
C LEU A 28 -19.30 -4.66 -7.12
N PRO A 29 -19.11 -5.51 -6.09
CA PRO A 29 -20.20 -6.15 -5.38
C PRO A 29 -21.19 -5.11 -4.83
N GLU A 30 -22.48 -5.45 -4.80
CA GLU A 30 -23.54 -4.50 -4.41
C GLU A 30 -23.31 -3.87 -3.03
N SER A 31 -22.87 -4.67 -2.05
CA SER A 31 -22.51 -4.16 -0.71
C SER A 31 -21.39 -3.13 -0.76
N PHE A 32 -20.40 -3.32 -1.62
CA PHE A 32 -19.30 -2.38 -1.79
C PHE A 32 -19.69 -1.14 -2.61
N LYS A 33 -20.63 -1.26 -3.56
CA LYS A 33 -21.19 -0.08 -4.23
C LYS A 33 -21.86 0.86 -3.25
N GLN A 34 -22.63 0.31 -2.30
CA GLN A 34 -23.25 1.11 -1.25
C GLN A 34 -22.20 1.81 -0.38
N LEU A 35 -21.19 1.06 0.10
CA LEU A 35 -20.10 1.62 0.90
C LEU A 35 -19.32 2.70 0.14
N TRP A 36 -19.04 2.49 -1.14
CA TRP A 36 -18.37 3.48 -1.98
C TRP A 36 -19.24 4.71 -2.19
N THR A 37 -20.55 4.56 -2.37
CA THR A 37 -21.48 5.68 -2.54
C THR A 37 -21.49 6.57 -1.29
N GLU A 38 -21.59 5.97 -0.10
CA GLU A 38 -21.50 6.69 1.17
C GLU A 38 -20.14 7.39 1.36
N LYS A 39 -19.05 6.77 0.87
CA LYS A 39 -17.71 7.37 0.86
C LYS A 39 -17.64 8.55 -0.11
N ALA A 40 -18.14 8.38 -1.33
CA ALA A 40 -18.12 9.36 -2.40
C ALA A 40 -18.85 10.65 -2.01
N GLU A 41 -20.01 10.54 -1.34
CA GLU A 41 -20.73 11.69 -0.79
C GLU A 41 -19.91 12.51 0.22
N ARG A 42 -18.97 11.87 0.94
CA ARG A 42 -18.06 12.56 1.86
C ARG A 42 -16.86 13.18 1.15
N ILE A 43 -16.50 12.64 -0.02
CA ILE A 43 -15.41 13.13 -0.85
C ILE A 43 -15.84 14.39 -1.59
N ASP A 44 -16.96 14.32 -2.30
CA ASP A 44 -17.53 15.42 -3.08
C ASP A 44 -19.02 15.14 -3.32
N LYS A 45 -19.88 15.97 -2.72
CA LYS A 45 -21.34 15.81 -2.77
C LYS A 45 -21.94 16.15 -4.12
N GLU A 46 -21.23 16.89 -4.97
CA GLU A 46 -21.73 17.35 -6.26
C GLU A 46 -21.44 16.35 -7.39
N LYS A 47 -20.58 15.37 -7.12
CA LYS A 47 -20.19 14.34 -8.09
C LYS A 47 -20.90 13.02 -7.81
N LYS A 48 -21.09 12.25 -8.88
CA LYS A 48 -21.60 10.90 -8.76
C LYS A 48 -20.50 9.95 -8.26
N ALA A 49 -20.93 8.83 -7.66
CA ALA A 49 -20.01 7.86 -7.06
C ALA A 49 -19.12 7.15 -8.10
N ASP A 50 -19.66 6.88 -9.29
CA ASP A 50 -18.95 6.33 -10.45
C ASP A 50 -17.84 7.27 -10.94
N ASP A 51 -18.13 8.57 -11.07
CA ASP A 51 -17.17 9.60 -11.49
C ASP A 51 -15.98 9.73 -10.52
N LEU A 52 -16.19 9.40 -9.24
CA LEU A 52 -15.16 9.45 -8.20
C LEU A 52 -14.39 8.14 -8.05
N TYR A 53 -14.85 7.05 -8.67
CA TYR A 53 -14.35 5.70 -8.38
C TYR A 53 -12.88 5.48 -8.78
N GLU A 54 -12.33 6.28 -9.69
CA GLU A 54 -10.89 6.29 -10.00
C GLU A 54 -10.02 6.51 -8.74
N ARG A 55 -10.57 7.17 -7.72
CA ARG A 55 -9.89 7.44 -6.44
C ARG A 55 -9.95 6.27 -5.46
N ALA A 56 -10.64 5.17 -5.79
CA ALA A 56 -10.83 4.03 -4.90
C ALA A 56 -9.52 3.43 -4.40
N GLY A 57 -8.47 3.44 -5.24
CA GLY A 57 -7.13 2.96 -4.86
C GLY A 57 -6.56 3.69 -3.63
N ILE A 58 -6.90 4.96 -3.41
CA ILE A 58 -6.37 5.77 -2.29
C ILE A 58 -6.86 5.26 -0.92
N TYR A 59 -8.01 4.57 -0.90
CA TYR A 59 -8.68 4.17 0.33
C TYR A 59 -8.46 2.68 0.58
N ALA A 60 -7.88 2.34 1.73
CA ALA A 60 -7.46 0.97 2.03
C ALA A 60 -8.59 -0.07 1.89
N GLU A 61 -9.82 0.30 2.21
CA GLU A 61 -10.98 -0.59 2.09
C GLU A 61 -11.45 -0.83 0.65
N PHE A 62 -11.07 0.01 -0.32
CA PHE A 62 -11.44 -0.08 -1.75
C PHE A 62 -10.23 -0.28 -2.67
N GLY A 63 -9.02 -0.22 -2.12
CA GLY A 63 -7.76 -0.45 -2.79
C GLY A 63 -7.32 -1.90 -2.71
N LYS A 64 -6.45 -2.27 -3.64
CA LYS A 64 -5.72 -3.52 -3.74
C LYS A 64 -4.24 -3.19 -3.83
N ILE A 65 -3.42 -3.81 -3.00
CA ILE A 65 -1.97 -3.64 -3.03
C ILE A 65 -1.41 -4.35 -4.25
N ILE A 66 -0.66 -3.61 -5.07
CA ILE A 66 0.02 -4.12 -6.27
C ILE A 66 1.53 -4.06 -6.17
N CYS A 67 2.06 -3.27 -5.24
CA CYS A 67 3.48 -3.16 -4.98
C CYS A 67 3.73 -2.86 -3.50
N ILE A 68 4.75 -3.51 -2.94
CA ILE A 68 5.35 -3.16 -1.65
C ILE A 68 6.85 -3.07 -1.86
N SER A 69 7.44 -1.92 -1.55
CA SER A 69 8.89 -1.72 -1.57
C SER A 69 9.42 -1.53 -0.17
N VAL A 70 10.53 -2.20 0.14
CA VAL A 70 11.25 -2.03 1.40
C VAL A 70 12.70 -1.63 1.17
N GLY A 71 13.19 -0.71 2.00
CA GLY A 71 14.56 -0.25 2.05
C GLY A 71 15.19 -0.52 3.42
N LEU A 72 16.40 -1.09 3.43
CA LEU A 72 17.22 -1.20 4.64
C LEU A 72 18.54 -0.49 4.41
N VAL A 73 18.87 0.44 5.30
CA VAL A 73 20.16 1.12 5.31
C VAL A 73 21.15 0.32 6.15
N TYR A 74 22.37 0.12 5.66
CA TYR A 74 23.44 -0.55 6.38
C TYR A 74 24.78 0.14 6.14
N GLN A 75 25.78 -0.17 6.96
CA GLN A 75 27.09 0.49 6.92
C GLN A 75 28.19 -0.54 6.67
N VAL A 76 29.11 -0.23 5.74
CA VAL A 76 30.33 -1.01 5.49
C VAL A 76 31.49 -0.01 5.40
N ASN A 77 32.58 -0.23 6.15
CA ASN A 77 33.76 0.65 6.16
C ASN A 77 33.42 2.15 6.33
N ASN A 78 32.52 2.48 7.26
CA ASN A 78 32.03 3.85 7.48
C ASN A 78 31.29 4.51 6.31
N GLN A 79 30.87 3.75 5.31
CA GLN A 79 30.01 4.20 4.21
C GLN A 79 28.62 3.59 4.32
N TYR A 80 27.59 4.40 4.06
CA TYR A 80 26.20 3.97 4.06
C TYR A 80 25.79 3.39 2.71
N PHE A 81 25.05 2.29 2.75
CA PHE A 81 24.46 1.63 1.61
C PHE A 81 22.98 1.39 1.87
N ILE A 82 22.19 1.31 0.80
CA ILE A 82 20.77 0.96 0.87
C ILE A 82 20.53 -0.32 0.07
N ARG A 83 19.81 -1.27 0.66
CA ARG A 83 19.27 -2.43 -0.04
C ARG A 83 17.78 -2.23 -0.21
N ILE A 84 17.33 -2.22 -1.47
CA ILE A 84 15.92 -2.11 -1.83
C ILE A 84 15.43 -3.48 -2.31
N LYS A 85 14.22 -3.86 -1.90
CA LYS A 85 13.50 -5.01 -2.46
C LYS A 85 12.04 -4.62 -2.67
N SER A 86 11.52 -4.94 -3.85
CA SER A 86 10.12 -4.72 -4.19
C SER A 86 9.41 -6.05 -4.45
N TYR A 87 8.18 -6.15 -3.98
CA TYR A 87 7.22 -7.22 -4.28
C TYR A 87 6.09 -6.60 -5.07
N PHE A 88 5.80 -7.15 -6.24
CA PHE A 88 4.75 -6.63 -7.12
C PHE A 88 4.09 -7.78 -7.86
N GLY A 89 2.83 -7.61 -8.25
CA GLY A 89 2.07 -8.63 -8.95
C GLY A 89 0.57 -8.38 -8.94
N HIS A 90 -0.16 -9.22 -9.69
CA HIS A 90 -1.62 -9.15 -9.77
C HIS A 90 -2.31 -9.94 -8.66
N ASP A 91 -1.66 -10.95 -8.07
CA ASP A 91 -2.18 -11.68 -6.92
C ASP A 91 -1.68 -11.03 -5.62
N GLU A 92 -2.57 -10.27 -4.97
CA GLU A 92 -2.26 -9.57 -3.72
C GLU A 92 -1.90 -10.55 -2.60
N LYS A 93 -2.53 -11.72 -2.55
CA LYS A 93 -2.27 -12.71 -1.50
C LYS A 93 -0.86 -13.27 -1.65
N GLU A 94 -0.43 -13.58 -2.86
CA GLU A 94 0.94 -14.03 -3.12
C GLU A 94 1.96 -12.93 -2.76
N LEU A 95 1.69 -11.69 -3.20
CA LEU A 95 2.52 -10.53 -2.90
C LEU A 95 2.72 -10.35 -1.40
N LEU A 96 1.60 -10.33 -0.64
CA LEU A 96 1.61 -10.17 0.82
C LEU A 96 2.34 -11.33 1.49
N THR A 97 2.10 -12.56 1.05
CA THR A 97 2.77 -13.76 1.59
C THR A 97 4.29 -13.61 1.49
N ARG A 98 4.80 -13.27 0.30
CA ARG A 98 6.25 -13.07 0.06
C ARG A 98 6.83 -11.91 0.86
N PHE A 99 6.05 -10.86 1.07
CA PHE A 99 6.45 -9.74 1.95
C PHE A 99 6.57 -10.19 3.41
N PHE A 100 5.56 -10.88 3.95
CA PHE A 100 5.59 -11.39 5.32
C PHE A 100 6.67 -12.45 5.56
N GLU A 101 6.98 -13.29 4.56
CA GLU A 101 8.12 -14.21 4.62
C GLU A 101 9.44 -13.47 4.86
N LEU A 102 9.66 -12.33 4.21
CA LEU A 102 10.85 -11.51 4.49
C LEU A 102 10.83 -10.93 5.89
N LEU A 103 9.69 -10.43 6.35
CA LEU A 103 9.58 -9.90 7.71
C LEU A 103 9.94 -10.98 8.73
N ASN A 104 9.31 -12.15 8.65
CA ASN A 104 9.54 -13.26 9.60
C ASN A 104 10.94 -13.88 9.52
N ALA A 105 11.61 -13.80 8.37
CA ALA A 105 12.95 -14.36 8.21
C ALA A 105 14.08 -13.39 8.61
N LYS A 106 13.80 -12.08 8.72
CA LYS A 106 14.82 -11.03 8.90
C LYS A 106 14.62 -10.17 10.14
N TYR A 107 13.44 -10.18 10.75
CA TYR A 107 13.04 -9.37 11.89
C TYR A 107 12.25 -10.21 12.89
#